data_AF-A0A1Y4HH29-F1
#
_entry.id   AF-A0A1Y4HH29-F1
#
_cell.length_a   1.000
_cell.length_b   1.000
_cell.length_c   1.000
_cell.angle_alpha   90.00
_cell.angle_beta   90.00
_cell.angle_gamma   90.00
#
_symmetry.space_group_name_H-M   'P 1'
#
loop_
_entity.id
_entity.type
_entity.pdbx_description
1 polymer ?
#
loop_
_entity_poly.entity_id
_entity_poly.type
_entity_poly.pdbx_seq_one_letter_code
_entity_poly.pdbx_strand_id
1 'polypeptide(L)'
;MKIFSTAPDGNEMADMANACYFNLAIKQIEENAEWLKTANKPTQALLAHIEILIMLAKRFPIDANLSIKKDKVQEWKKTFNDWFERVGNKIPTKFRDGIKANGDELFKELEQYGH
;
A
#
# COMPACT_ATOMS: atom_id res chain seq x y z
N MET A 1 29.13 3.54 11.34
CA MET A 1 28.91 2.69 10.16
C MET A 1 29.64 1.38 10.37
N LYS A 2 28.90 0.35 10.75
CA LYS A 2 29.41 -1.01 10.94
C LYS A 2 28.84 -1.95 9.88
N ILE A 3 29.64 -2.94 9.49
CA ILE A 3 29.24 -4.04 8.61
C ILE A 3 29.37 -5.31 9.43
N PHE A 4 28.28 -6.07 9.51
CA PHE A 4 28.14 -7.29 10.30
C PHE A 4 27.97 -8.54 9.43
N SER A 5 27.68 -8.38 8.13
CA SER A 5 27.49 -9.49 7.20
C SER A 5 27.94 -9.11 5.78
N THR A 6 28.07 -10.11 4.91
CA THR A 6 28.28 -9.92 3.47
C THR A 6 27.02 -9.49 2.73
N ALA A 7 25.86 -9.62 3.37
CA ALA A 7 24.56 -9.21 2.84
C ALA A 7 24.26 -7.75 3.20
N PRO A 8 23.41 -7.04 2.42
CA PRO A 8 23.14 -5.62 2.65
C PRO A 8 22.50 -5.30 4.01
N ASP A 9 21.71 -6.23 4.55
CA ASP A 9 21.08 -6.14 5.88
C ASP A 9 22.09 -6.10 7.04
N GLY A 10 23.32 -6.55 6.81
CA GLY A 10 24.42 -6.42 7.76
C GLY A 10 25.07 -5.04 7.77
N ASN A 11 24.64 -4.08 6.93
CA ASN A 11 25.22 -2.74 6.86
C ASN A 11 24.22 -1.69 7.34
N GLU A 12 24.55 -1.02 8.45
CA GLU A 12 23.68 0.00 9.09
C GLU A 12 23.20 1.11 8.14
N MET A 13 24.01 1.51 7.14
CA MET A 13 23.58 2.51 6.16
C MET A 13 22.73 1.93 5.04
N ALA A 14 23.04 0.71 4.61
CA ALA A 14 22.27 0.07 3.55
C ALA A 14 20.86 -0.28 4.04
N ASP A 15 20.71 -0.59 5.33
CA ASP A 15 19.41 -0.83 5.96
C ASP A 15 18.48 0.40 5.88
N MET A 16 19.03 1.62 5.96
CA MET A 16 18.25 2.86 5.78
C MET A 16 17.62 2.98 4.39
N ALA A 17 18.13 2.27 3.37
CA ALA A 17 17.53 2.28 2.04
C ALA A 17 16.11 1.70 2.05
N ASN A 18 15.82 0.75 2.95
CA ASN A 18 14.50 0.15 3.10
C ASN A 18 13.48 1.24 3.49
N ALA A 19 13.80 2.05 4.49
CA ALA A 19 12.97 3.18 4.93
C ALA A 19 12.68 4.18 3.79
N CYS A 20 13.66 4.44 2.89
CA CYS A 20 13.42 5.27 1.71
C CYS A 20 12.35 4.68 0.78
N TYR A 21 12.36 3.37 0.54
CA TYR A 21 11.34 2.71 -0.28
C TYR A 21 9.97 2.68 0.38
N PHE A 22 9.89 2.49 1.70
CA PHE A 22 8.62 2.62 2.43
C PHE A 22 8.05 4.04 2.31
N ASN A 23 8.87 5.07 2.52
CA ASN A 23 8.46 6.46 2.37
C ASN A 23 7.97 6.77 0.96
N LEU A 24 8.66 6.25 -0.07
CA LEU A 24 8.24 6.41 -1.45
C LEU A 24 6.91 5.71 -1.73
N ALA A 25 6.74 4.46 -1.28
CA ALA A 25 5.51 3.70 -1.47
C ALA A 25 4.31 4.37 -0.78
N ILE A 26 4.48 4.81 0.47
CA ILE A 26 3.45 5.54 1.23
C ILE A 26 3.09 6.85 0.52
N LYS A 27 4.09 7.62 0.06
CA LYS A 27 3.83 8.85 -0.71
C LYS A 27 3.02 8.59 -1.98
N GLN A 28 3.34 7.54 -2.74
CA GLN A 28 2.58 7.17 -3.93
C GLN A 28 1.14 6.76 -3.59
N ILE A 29 0.93 6.05 -2.47
CA ILE A 29 -0.40 5.70 -1.97
C ILE A 29 -1.18 6.97 -1.60
N GLU A 30 -0.58 7.90 -0.86
CA GLU A 30 -1.23 9.14 -0.45
C GLU A 30 -1.62 10.02 -1.65
N GLU A 31 -0.72 10.19 -2.62
CA GLU A 31 -0.98 10.94 -3.85
C GLU A 31 -2.13 10.31 -4.66
N ASN A 32 -2.14 8.98 -4.79
CA ASN A 32 -3.20 8.27 -5.52
C ASN A 32 -4.52 8.25 -4.74
N ALA A 33 -4.49 8.12 -3.42
CA ALA A 33 -5.67 8.19 -2.58
C ALA A 33 -6.32 9.59 -2.68
N GLU A 34 -5.53 10.66 -2.61
CA GLU A 34 -6.04 12.02 -2.78
C GLU A 34 -6.69 12.21 -4.15
N TRP A 35 -6.02 11.78 -5.22
CA TRP A 35 -6.58 11.84 -6.57
C TRP A 35 -7.87 11.01 -6.71
N LEU A 36 -7.90 9.81 -6.11
CA LEU A 36 -9.06 8.92 -6.14
C LEU A 36 -10.28 9.46 -5.40
N LYS A 37 -10.17 10.48 -4.54
CA LYS A 37 -11.36 11.08 -3.91
C LYS A 37 -12.34 11.67 -4.93
N THR A 38 -11.83 12.17 -6.06
CA THR A 38 -12.65 12.82 -7.10
C THR A 38 -12.61 12.09 -8.45
N ALA A 39 -11.66 11.18 -8.64
CA ALA A 39 -11.50 10.47 -9.91
C ALA A 39 -12.77 9.70 -10.32
N ASN A 40 -13.20 9.87 -11.56
CA ASN A 40 -14.35 9.18 -12.13
C ASN A 40 -13.95 8.21 -13.26
N LYS A 41 -12.79 7.55 -13.09
CA LYS A 41 -12.19 6.60 -14.05
C LYS A 41 -12.00 5.24 -13.38
N PRO A 42 -12.25 4.12 -14.10
CA PRO A 42 -12.05 2.77 -13.57
C PRO A 42 -10.56 2.37 -13.58
N THR A 43 -9.76 2.99 -12.70
CA THR A 43 -8.33 2.66 -12.51
C THR A 43 -8.08 2.09 -11.12
N GLN A 44 -7.15 1.14 -11.03
CA GLN A 44 -6.79 0.45 -9.79
C GLN A 44 -5.42 0.89 -9.25
N ALA A 45 -4.97 2.11 -9.59
CA ALA A 45 -3.63 2.60 -9.25
C ALA A 45 -3.32 2.53 -7.74
N LEU A 46 -4.29 2.86 -6.88
CA LEU A 46 -4.14 2.73 -5.43
C LEU A 46 -3.87 1.28 -5.00
N LEU A 47 -4.60 0.30 -5.56
CA LEU A 47 -4.39 -1.11 -5.23
C LEU A 47 -2.99 -1.59 -5.63
N ALA A 48 -2.50 -1.17 -6.80
CA ALA A 48 -1.14 -1.52 -7.25
C ALA A 48 -0.06 -1.00 -6.29
N HIS A 49 -0.21 0.23 -5.78
CA HIS A 49 0.74 0.78 -4.80
C HIS A 49 0.62 0.12 -3.42
N ILE A 50 -0.59 -0.27 -3.00
CA ILE A 50 -0.80 -1.07 -1.79
C ILE A 50 -0.11 -2.43 -1.90
N GLU A 51 -0.22 -3.10 -3.04
CA GLU A 51 0.47 -4.38 -3.29
C GLU A 51 2.00 -4.24 -3.19
N ILE A 52 2.57 -3.16 -3.73
CA ILE A 52 4.00 -2.84 -3.58
C ILE A 52 4.38 -2.65 -2.11
N LEU A 53 3.57 -1.91 -1.35
CA LEU A 53 3.83 -1.72 0.08
C LEU A 53 3.77 -3.05 0.85
N ILE A 54 2.84 -3.94 0.53
CA ILE A 54 2.75 -5.27 1.13
C ILE A 54 3.97 -6.13 0.79
N MET A 55 4.47 -6.07 -0.45
CA MET A 55 5.71 -6.78 -0.83
C MET A 55 6.90 -6.31 0.01
N LEU A 56 7.02 -5.00 0.25
CA LEU A 56 8.03 -4.45 1.15
C LEU A 56 7.79 -4.90 2.60
N ALA A 57 6.55 -4.88 3.08
CA ALA A 57 6.20 -5.24 4.45
C ALA A 57 6.48 -6.71 4.78
N LYS A 58 6.24 -7.62 3.83
CA LYS A 58 6.63 -9.03 3.95
C LYS A 58 8.13 -9.22 4.08
N ARG A 59 8.92 -8.42 3.34
CA ARG A 59 10.37 -8.53 3.34
C ARG A 59 11.01 -7.87 4.56
N PHE A 60 10.44 -6.76 5.01
CA PHE A 60 10.98 -5.90 6.06
C PHE A 60 9.89 -5.58 7.10
N PRO A 61 9.46 -6.57 7.90
CA PRO A 61 8.32 -6.41 8.81
C PRO A 61 8.59 -5.41 9.96
N ILE A 62 9.86 -5.23 10.35
CA ILE A 62 10.25 -4.24 11.38
C ILE A 62 10.00 -2.83 10.84
N ASP A 63 10.57 -2.50 9.68
CA ASP A 63 10.37 -1.21 9.00
C ASP A 63 8.89 -0.94 8.71
N ALA A 64 8.14 -1.96 8.31
CA ALA A 64 6.71 -1.87 8.08
C ALA A 64 5.95 -1.41 9.33
N ASN A 65 6.22 -2.03 10.48
CA ASN A 65 5.57 -1.69 11.74
C ASN A 65 5.93 -0.30 12.26
N LEU A 66 7.12 0.21 11.90
CA LEU A 66 7.54 1.57 12.21
C LEU A 66 6.93 2.61 11.26
N SER A 67 6.74 2.26 9.99
CA SER A 67 6.36 3.20 8.93
C SER A 67 4.85 3.32 8.72
N ILE A 68 4.12 2.20 8.84
CA ILE A 68 2.69 2.13 8.53
C ILE A 68 1.89 2.56 9.76
N LYS A 69 0.92 3.47 9.55
CA LYS A 69 -0.01 3.92 10.58
C LYS A 69 -1.41 3.38 10.29
N LYS A 70 -2.07 2.77 11.28
CA LYS A 70 -3.37 2.12 11.07
C LYS A 70 -4.49 3.09 10.67
N ASP A 71 -4.49 4.31 11.20
CA ASP A 71 -5.44 5.37 10.82
C ASP A 71 -5.35 5.67 9.33
N LYS A 72 -4.13 5.76 8.77
CA LYS A 72 -3.89 5.95 7.34
C LYS A 72 -4.39 4.78 6.50
N VAL A 73 -4.16 3.54 6.93
CA VAL A 73 -4.68 2.36 6.23
C VAL A 73 -6.21 2.41 6.14
N GLN A 74 -6.89 2.80 7.23
CA GLN A 74 -8.36 2.96 7.22
C GLN A 74 -8.81 4.11 6.29
N GLU A 75 -8.10 5.24 6.26
CA GLU A 75 -8.38 6.34 5.32
C GLU A 75 -8.26 5.87 3.86
N TRP A 76 -7.21 5.12 3.52
CA TRP A 76 -7.01 4.58 2.17
C TRP A 76 -8.08 3.56 1.79
N LYS A 77 -8.46 2.68 2.72
CA LYS A 77 -9.53 1.69 2.53
C LYS A 77 -10.87 2.37 2.26
N LYS A 78 -11.19 3.40 3.03
CA LYS A 78 -12.40 4.21 2.80
C LYS A 78 -12.36 4.85 1.42
N THR A 79 -11.25 5.48 1.04
CA THR A 79 -11.07 6.11 -0.27
C THR A 79 -11.28 5.12 -1.42
N PHE A 80 -10.74 3.90 -1.29
CA PHE A 80 -10.96 2.83 -2.25
C PHE A 80 -12.44 2.46 -2.38
N ASN A 81 -13.15 2.27 -1.25
CA ASN A 81 -14.56 1.92 -1.26
C ASN A 81 -15.42 3.02 -1.90
N ASP A 82 -15.19 4.28 -1.51
CA ASP A 82 -15.90 5.44 -2.06
C ASP A 82 -15.67 5.57 -3.58
N TRP A 83 -14.44 5.29 -4.05
CA TRP A 83 -14.14 5.23 -5.48
C TRP A 83 -14.87 4.07 -6.17
N PHE A 84 -14.83 2.88 -5.59
CA PHE A 84 -15.41 1.67 -6.16
C PHE A 84 -16.91 1.82 -6.38
N GLU A 85 -17.63 2.38 -5.40
CA GLU A 85 -19.05 2.71 -5.52
C GLU A 85 -19.32 3.71 -6.64
N ARG A 86 -18.52 4.78 -6.70
CA ARG A 86 -18.69 5.86 -7.69
C ARG A 86 -18.48 5.41 -9.14
N VAL A 87 -17.48 4.56 -9.39
CA VAL A 87 -17.15 4.10 -10.75
C VAL A 87 -17.65 2.69 -11.05
N GLY A 88 -18.35 2.04 -10.12
CA GLY A 88 -18.73 0.63 -10.22
C GLY A 88 -19.46 0.31 -11.53
N ASN A 89 -20.36 1.17 -11.99
CA ASN A 89 -21.09 1.02 -13.25
C ASN A 89 -20.20 1.10 -14.51
N LYS A 90 -19.00 1.68 -14.41
CA LYS A 90 -18.00 1.77 -15.50
C LYS A 90 -17.05 0.57 -15.52
N ILE A 91 -17.00 -0.20 -14.44
CA ILE A 91 -16.23 -1.45 -14.37
C ILE A 91 -17.05 -2.55 -15.06
N PRO A 92 -16.45 -3.34 -15.98
CA PRO A 92 -17.14 -4.48 -16.57
C PRO A 92 -17.66 -5.44 -15.50
N THR A 93 -18.94 -5.81 -15.57
CA THR A 93 -19.65 -6.57 -14.54
C THR A 93 -18.89 -7.82 -14.08
N LYS A 94 -18.31 -8.57 -15.04
CA LYS A 94 -17.55 -9.80 -14.75
C LYS A 94 -16.30 -9.62 -13.87
N PHE A 95 -15.80 -8.40 -13.73
CA PHE A 95 -14.61 -8.10 -12.91
C PHE A 95 -14.94 -7.33 -11.63
N ARG A 96 -16.16 -6.81 -11.49
CA ARG A 96 -16.52 -5.92 -10.37
C ARG A 96 -16.33 -6.59 -9.02
N ASP A 97 -16.90 -7.78 -8.84
CA ASP A 97 -16.82 -8.52 -7.58
C ASP A 97 -15.37 -8.95 -7.28
N GLY A 98 -14.62 -9.36 -8.32
CA GLY A 98 -13.22 -9.74 -8.19
C GLY A 98 -12.33 -8.58 -7.75
N ILE A 99 -12.54 -7.38 -8.29
CA ILE A 99 -11.79 -6.17 -7.89
C ILE A 99 -12.10 -5.80 -6.44
N LYS A 100 -13.38 -5.90 -6.03
CA LYS A 100 -13.77 -5.62 -4.64
C LYS A 100 -13.12 -6.61 -3.67
N ALA A 101 -13.23 -7.90 -3.96
CA ALA A 101 -12.64 -8.96 -3.14
C ALA A 101 -11.11 -8.80 -3.04
N ASN A 102 -10.42 -8.56 -4.15
CA ASN A 102 -8.99 -8.34 -4.15
C ASN A 102 -8.58 -7.10 -3.33
N GLY A 103 -9.30 -5.98 -3.47
CA GLY A 103 -9.07 -4.80 -2.65
C GLY A 103 -9.25 -5.08 -1.15
N ASP A 104 -10.30 -5.81 -0.78
CA ASP A 104 -10.55 -6.19 0.62
C ASP A 104 -9.46 -7.11 1.18
N GLU A 105 -8.94 -8.04 0.38
CA GLU A 105 -7.82 -8.90 0.75
C GLU A 105 -6.53 -8.11 0.95
N LEU A 106 -6.20 -7.19 0.04
CA LEU A 106 -5.01 -6.33 0.15
C LEU A 106 -5.06 -5.47 1.42
N PHE A 107 -6.20 -4.84 1.72
CA PHE A 107 -6.32 -4.05 2.95
C PHE A 107 -6.27 -4.92 4.20
N LYS A 108 -6.90 -6.10 4.19
CA LYS A 108 -6.82 -7.06 5.32
C LYS A 108 -5.38 -7.53 5.57
N GLU A 109 -4.60 -7.72 4.52
CA GLU A 109 -3.19 -8.07 4.64
C GLU A 109 -2.36 -6.90 5.16
N LEU A 110 -2.56 -5.70 4.64
CA LEU A 110 -1.84 -4.50 5.08
C LEU A 110 -2.14 -4.16 6.56
N GLU A 111 -3.36 -4.40 7.03
CA GLU A 111 -3.80 -4.22 8.42
C GLU A 111 -3.04 -5.09 9.44
N GLN A 112 -2.30 -6.12 9.00
CA GLN A 112 -1.42 -6.92 9.86
C GLN A 112 -0.16 -6.15 10.29
N TYR A 113 0.17 -5.06 9.60
CA TYR A 113 1.35 -4.24 9.84
C TYR A 113 0.96 -2.88 10.42
N GLY A 114 1.93 -2.24 11.06
CA GLY A 114 1.78 -0.91 11.63
C GLY A 114 1.28 -0.91 13.06
N HIS A 115 1.42 0.24 13.71
CA HIS A 115 0.94 0.50 15.06
C HIS A 115 -0.44 1.17 15.04
#